data_AF-A0A0K2REB6-F1
#
_entry.id   AF-A0A0K2REB6-F1
#
_cell.length_a   1.000
_cell.length_b   1.000
_cell.length_c   1.000
_cell.angle_alpha   90.00
_cell.angle_beta   90.00
_cell.angle_gamma   90.00
#
_symmetry.space_group_name_H-M   'P 1'
#
loop_
_entity.id
_entity.type
_entity.pdbx_description
1 polymer ?
#
loop_
_entity_poly.entity_id
_entity_poly.type
_entity_poly.pdbx_seq_one_letter_code
_entity_poly.pdbx_strand_id
1 'polypeptide(L)' 'MNNSKVTDPDAVIDQAELLHGRYLLLRRGKKNLATVEVTV' A
#
# COMPACT_ATOMS: atom_id res chain seq x y z
N MET A 1 4.51 -1.09 1.67
CA MET A 1 3.25 -0.35 1.73
C MET A 1 3.59 1.13 1.77
N ASN A 2 3.36 1.89 0.70
CA ASN A 2 3.82 3.30 0.61
C ASN A 2 5.30 3.48 1.04
N ASN A 3 6.15 2.56 0.58
CA ASN A 3 7.57 2.43 0.97
C ASN A 3 7.87 2.14 2.45
N SER A 4 6.88 2.09 3.33
CA SER A 4 6.99 1.52 4.67
C SER A 4 7.09 0.00 4.61
N LYS A 5 7.97 -0.57 5.43
CA LYS A 5 8.11 -2.02 5.61
C LYS A 5 6.99 -2.51 6.52
N VAL A 6 6.24 -3.50 6.06
CA VAL A 6 5.16 -4.13 6.82
C VAL A 6 5.47 -5.62 6.90
N THR A 7 5.42 -6.16 8.13
CA THR A 7 5.79 -7.55 8.44
C THR A 7 4.64 -8.36 9.03
N ASP A 8 3.62 -7.68 9.53
CA ASP A 8 2.42 -8.31 10.05
C ASP A 8 1.56 -8.82 8.87
N PRO A 9 1.28 -10.14 8.80
CA PRO A 9 0.43 -10.70 7.76
C PRO A 9 -1.02 -10.21 7.84
N ASP A 10 -1.48 -9.79 9.02
CA ASP A 10 -2.86 -9.36 9.27
C ASP A 10 -3.01 -7.83 9.25
N ALA A 11 -1.99 -7.10 8.77
CA ALA A 11 -2.01 -5.65 8.68
C ALA A 11 -3.18 -5.16 7.80
N VAL A 12 -4.08 -4.39 8.39
CA VAL A 12 -5.16 -3.69 7.71
C VAL A 12 -4.73 -2.25 7.44
N ILE A 13 -5.08 -1.73 6.27
CA ILE A 13 -4.75 -0.36 5.87
C ILE A 13 -5.92 0.57 6.12
N ASP A 14 -5.64 1.67 6.82
CA ASP A 14 -6.61 2.74 7.04
C ASP A 14 -6.72 3.63 5.79
N GLN A 15 -7.89 4.25 5.60
CA GLN A 15 -8.14 5.19 4.51
C GLN A 15 -7.18 6.40 4.55
N ALA A 16 -6.76 6.84 5.74
CA ALA A 16 -5.80 7.93 5.92
C ALA A 16 -4.39 7.57 5.40
N GLU A 17 -4.07 6.29 5.25
CA GLU A 17 -2.80 5.83 4.69
C GLU A 17 -2.81 5.82 3.17
N LEU A 18 -3.98 5.97 2.53
CA LEU A 18 -4.06 6.01 1.07
C LEU A 18 -3.45 7.30 0.53
N LEU A 19 -2.56 7.15 -0.45
CA LEU A 19 -2.02 8.26 -1.21
C LEU A 19 -3.15 8.95 -1.97
N HIS A 20 -3.29 10.26 -1.74
CA HIS A 20 -4.37 11.08 -2.29
C HIS A 20 -5.78 10.52 -1.99
N GLY A 21 -5.92 9.77 -0.89
CA GLY A 21 -7.20 9.17 -0.48
C GLY A 21 -7.69 8.03 -1.37
N ARG A 22 -6.86 7.50 -2.27
CA ARG A 22 -7.30 6.48 -3.26
C ARG A 22 -6.30 5.38 -3.58
N TYR A 23 -5.00 5.65 -3.45
CA TYR A 23 -3.98 4.73 -3.96
C TYR A 23 -3.14 4.12 -2.85
N LEU A 24 -2.77 2.85 -3.04
CA LEU A 24 -1.78 2.17 -2.22
C LEU A 24 -0.63 1.71 -3.10
N LEU A 25 0.60 2.04 -2.70
CA LEU A 25 1.79 1.54 -3.38
C LEU A 25 2.31 0.25 -2.72
N LEU A 26 2.22 -0.85 -3.46
CA LEU A 26 2.79 -2.13 -3.09
C LEU A 26 4.18 -2.29 -3.71
N ARG A 27 5.08 -2.91 -2.94
CA ARG A 27 6.45 -3.14 -3.36
C ARG A 27 6.96 -4.46 -2.83
N ARG A 28 7.50 -5.30 -3.72
CA ARG A 28 8.19 -6.55 -3.38
C ARG A 28 9.66 -6.45 -3.78
N GLY A 29 10.54 -6.25 -2.79
CA GLY A 29 11.95 -5.98 -3.03
C GLY A 29 12.16 -4.64 -3.76
N LYS A 30 13.27 -4.48 -4.49
CA LYS A 30 13.60 -3.16 -5.07
C LYS A 30 12.97 -2.84 -6.43
N LYS A 31 12.68 -3.87 -7.24
CA LYS A 31 12.30 -3.72 -8.65
C LYS A 31 10.82 -3.95 -8.93
N ASN A 32 10.10 -4.67 -8.07
CA ASN A 32 8.70 -4.99 -8.31
C ASN A 32 7.82 -4.00 -7.54
N LEU A 33 7.13 -3.15 -8.28
CA LEU A 33 6.12 -2.23 -7.78
C LEU A 33 4.78 -2.60 -8.41
N ALA A 34 3.71 -2.37 -7.65
CA ALA A 34 2.34 -2.40 -8.13
C ALA A 34 1.55 -1.31 -7.41
N THR A 35 0.56 -0.73 -8.08
CA THR A 35 -0.36 0.23 -7.49
C THR A 35 -1.71 -0.44 -7.35
N VAL A 36 -2.33 -0.29 -6.18
CA VAL A 36 -3.74 -0.62 -5.96
C VAL A 36 -4.52 0.68 -5.99
N GLU A 37 -5.60 0.69 -6.75
CA GLU A 37 -6.61 1.75 -6.75
C GLU A 37 -7.81 1.25 -5.94
N VAL A 38 -8.19 2.00 -4.91
CA VAL A 38 -9.39 1.73 -4.14
C VAL A 38 -10.55 2.46 -4.79
N THR A 39 -11.56 1.71 -5.23
CA THR A 39 -12.82 2.23 -5.76
C THR A 39 -13.93 1.91 -4.77
N VAL A 40 -14.80 2.88 -4.53
CA VAL A 40 -16.00 2.73 -3.71
C VAL A 40 -17.14 2.16 -4.54
#